data_AF-A0A370HTX3-F1
#
_entry.id   AF-A0A370HTX3-F1
#
_cell.length_a   1.000
_cell.length_b   1.000
_cell.length_c   1.000
_cell.angle_alpha   90.00
_cell.angle_beta   90.00
_cell.angle_gamma   90.00
#
_symmetry.space_group_name_H-M   'P 1'
#
loop_
_entity.id
_entity.type
_entity.pdbx_description
1 polymer ?
#
loop_
_entity_poly.entity_id
_entity_poly.type
_entity_poly.pdbx_seq_one_letter_code
_entity_poly.pdbx_strand_id
1 'polypeptide(L)'
;MTYASTGLLDRYQSYRLRRWEAQGRRTAGMLPSWRTRERRRVLVVVVAAAIGTLFLTGLLCAFDLRWAPLIWAPATVIFMPAWAMLRIAAERLDNAPTQALDEMQIEQRDAARSIGLAITQSFTVIPVFYLILSGAFFPDSNAFHTAYAGGAMALAALLAGGCTPGMILAWTRPDPDPEP
;
A
#
# COMPACT_ATOMS: atom_id res chain seq x y z
N MET A 1 19.26 37.66 -6.77
CA MET A 1 20.18 36.52 -6.63
C MET A 1 19.45 35.28 -7.12
N THR A 2 19.85 34.76 -8.27
CA THR A 2 19.15 33.71 -9.03
C THR A 2 19.85 32.38 -8.75
N TYR A 3 19.20 31.46 -8.04
CA TYR A 3 19.80 30.17 -7.70
C TYR A 3 19.79 29.23 -8.91
N ALA A 4 20.95 29.07 -9.54
CA ALA A 4 21.23 28.08 -10.56
C ALA A 4 21.32 26.67 -9.93
N SER A 5 20.17 26.06 -9.62
CA SER A 5 20.02 24.61 -9.40
C SER A 5 19.43 23.90 -10.64
N THR A 6 19.74 24.43 -11.82
CA THR A 6 19.39 23.89 -13.13
C THR A 6 20.37 22.75 -13.47
N GLY A 7 19.94 21.49 -13.48
CA GLY A 7 20.81 20.46 -14.08
C GLY A 7 20.38 19.00 -14.00
N LEU A 8 19.78 18.55 -12.89
CA LEU A 8 19.44 17.12 -12.71
C LEU A 8 18.07 16.90 -12.09
N LEU A 9 17.75 17.63 -11.03
CA LEU A 9 16.43 17.58 -10.38
C LEU A 9 15.32 17.99 -11.33
N ASP A 10 15.49 19.09 -12.06
CA ASP A 10 14.50 19.59 -13.02
C ASP A 10 14.35 18.66 -14.25
N ARG A 11 15.47 18.09 -14.73
CA ARG A 11 15.47 17.09 -15.80
C ARG A 11 14.78 15.79 -15.37
N TYR A 12 14.97 15.39 -14.11
CA TYR A 12 14.31 14.23 -13.51
C TYR A 12 12.81 14.48 -13.28
N GLN A 13 12.43 15.69 -12.82
CA GLN A 13 11.03 16.08 -12.64
C GLN A 13 10.29 16.12 -13.97
N SER A 14 10.87 16.72 -15.01
CA SER A 14 10.30 16.75 -16.36
C SER A 14 10.25 15.36 -17.03
N TYR A 15 11.18 14.46 -16.72
CA TYR A 15 11.09 13.06 -17.14
C TYR A 15 9.93 12.32 -16.44
N ARG A 16 9.77 12.52 -15.13
CA ARG A 16 8.66 11.94 -14.35
C ARG A 16 7.30 12.45 -14.83
N LEU A 17 7.20 13.73 -15.15
CA LEU A 17 5.98 14.35 -15.68
C LEU A 17 5.57 13.70 -17.02
N ARG A 18 6.51 13.63 -17.98
CA ARG A 18 6.28 12.98 -19.28
C ARG A 18 5.89 11.50 -19.16
N ARG A 19 6.50 10.77 -18.22
CA ARG A 19 6.17 9.36 -17.97
C ARG A 19 4.80 9.19 -17.33
N TRP A 20 4.39 10.12 -16.45
CA TRP A 20 3.06 10.12 -15.85
C TRP A 20 1.98 10.41 -16.90
N GLU A 21 2.19 11.39 -17.78
CA GLU A 21 1.29 11.68 -18.91
C GLU A 21 1.17 10.50 -19.89
N ALA A 22 2.30 9.90 -20.28
CA ALA A 22 2.32 8.76 -21.19
C ALA A 22 1.61 7.53 -20.60
N GLN A 23 1.75 7.31 -19.29
CA GLN A 23 1.06 6.23 -18.60
C GLN A 23 -0.43 6.54 -18.41
N GLY A 24 -0.77 7.80 -18.11
CA GLY A 24 -2.15 8.29 -18.03
C GLY A 24 -2.92 7.98 -19.31
N ARG A 25 -2.33 8.24 -20.49
CA ARG A 25 -2.92 7.87 -21.79
C ARG A 25 -3.11 6.36 -21.98
N ARG A 26 -2.19 5.53 -21.48
CA ARG A 26 -2.30 4.05 -21.55
C ARG A 26 -3.39 3.50 -20.64
N THR A 27 -3.59 4.11 -19.48
CA THR A 27 -4.61 3.69 -18.51
C THR A 27 -5.94 4.41 -18.66
N ALA A 28 -6.03 5.49 -19.44
CA ALA A 28 -7.24 6.29 -19.65
C ALA A 28 -8.41 5.45 -20.21
N GLY A 29 -8.12 4.48 -21.08
CA GLY A 29 -9.13 3.55 -21.60
C GLY A 29 -9.35 2.30 -20.76
N MET A 30 -8.56 2.07 -19.70
CA MET A 30 -8.66 0.88 -18.87
C MET A 30 -9.59 1.12 -17.68
N LEU A 31 -10.56 0.23 -17.50
CA LEU A 31 -11.46 0.20 -16.34
C LEU A 31 -12.26 1.51 -16.09
N PRO A 32 -12.85 2.17 -17.11
CA PRO A 32 -13.59 3.42 -16.93
C PRO A 32 -14.78 3.26 -15.97
N SER A 33 -15.47 2.11 -16.02
CA SER A 33 -16.60 1.80 -15.14
C SER A 33 -16.20 1.52 -13.68
N TRP A 34 -14.92 1.35 -13.36
CA TRP A 34 -14.43 1.13 -11.99
C TRP A 34 -13.87 2.40 -11.34
N ARG A 35 -13.92 3.53 -12.06
CA ARG A 35 -13.54 4.84 -11.54
C ARG A 35 -14.59 5.46 -10.62
N THR A 36 -15.78 4.86 -10.48
CA THR A 36 -16.82 5.33 -9.55
C THR A 36 -16.40 5.17 -8.08
N ARG A 37 -16.88 6.05 -7.20
CA ARG A 37 -16.48 6.16 -5.80
C ARG A 37 -16.85 4.91 -5.03
N GLU A 38 -18.02 4.36 -5.29
CA GLU A 38 -18.50 3.12 -4.66
C GLU A 38 -17.57 1.94 -4.95
N ARG A 39 -17.21 1.73 -6.22
CA ARG A 39 -16.32 0.63 -6.61
C ARG A 39 -14.89 0.82 -6.12
N ARG A 40 -14.38 2.07 -6.08
CA ARG A 40 -13.09 2.37 -5.44
C ARG A 40 -13.11 2.02 -3.95
N ARG A 41 -14.18 2.34 -3.23
CA ARG A 41 -14.33 1.96 -1.81
C ARG A 41 -14.36 0.44 -1.62
N VAL A 42 -15.07 -0.30 -2.48
CA VAL A 42 -15.07 -1.77 -2.45
C VAL A 42 -13.64 -2.31 -2.64
N LEU A 43 -12.88 -1.78 -3.61
CA LEU A 43 -11.48 -2.17 -3.82
C LEU A 43 -10.60 -1.87 -2.59
N VAL A 44 -10.80 -0.72 -1.93
CA VAL A 44 -10.10 -0.40 -0.68
C VAL A 44 -10.43 -1.41 0.41
N VAL A 45 -11.70 -1.78 0.59
CA VAL A 45 -12.11 -2.80 1.57
C VAL A 45 -11.51 -4.16 1.25
N VAL A 46 -11.50 -4.58 -0.03
CA VAL A 46 -10.89 -5.85 -0.45
C VAL A 46 -9.39 -5.86 -0.18
N VAL A 47 -8.68 -4.77 -0.48
CA VAL A 47 -7.25 -4.64 -0.19
C VAL A 47 -6.99 -4.67 1.32
N ALA A 48 -7.76 -3.91 2.11
CA ALA A 48 -7.66 -3.90 3.57
C ALA A 48 -7.89 -5.30 4.17
N ALA A 49 -8.93 -5.98 3.71
CA ALA A 49 -9.28 -7.33 4.16
C ALA A 49 -8.20 -8.35 3.77
N ALA A 50 -7.63 -8.25 2.57
CA ALA A 50 -6.55 -9.13 2.13
C ALA A 50 -5.28 -8.92 2.98
N ILE A 51 -4.88 -7.67 3.23
CA ILE A 51 -3.74 -7.36 4.12
C ILE A 51 -4.01 -7.86 5.55
N GLY A 52 -5.21 -7.62 6.08
CA GLY A 52 -5.62 -8.13 7.39
C GLY A 52 -5.57 -9.66 7.44
N THR A 53 -5.99 -10.34 6.38
CA THR A 53 -5.91 -11.81 6.27
C THR A 53 -4.46 -12.29 6.26
N LEU A 54 -3.55 -11.60 5.55
CA LEU A 54 -2.12 -11.92 5.55
C LEU A 54 -1.49 -11.73 6.94
N PHE A 55 -1.88 -10.69 7.67
CA PHE A 55 -1.43 -10.46 9.03
C PHE A 55 -1.97 -11.53 10.00
N LEU A 56 -3.27 -11.81 9.93
CA LEU A 56 -3.94 -12.82 10.74
C LEU A 56 -3.38 -14.22 10.47
N THR A 57 -3.04 -14.56 9.23
CA THR A 57 -2.40 -15.85 8.93
C THR A 57 -1.03 -15.96 9.59
N GLY A 58 -0.22 -14.91 9.57
CA GLY A 58 1.03 -14.87 10.33
C GLY A 58 0.83 -15.03 11.84
N LEU A 59 -0.21 -14.38 12.39
CA LEU A 59 -0.58 -14.51 13.80
C LEU A 59 -1.08 -15.92 14.14
N LEU A 60 -1.91 -16.54 13.30
CA LEU A 60 -2.39 -17.91 13.49
C LEU A 60 -1.24 -18.91 13.38
N CYS A 61 -0.27 -18.65 12.51
CA CYS A 61 0.98 -19.41 12.52
C CYS A 61 1.66 -19.27 13.88
N ALA A 62 1.73 -18.11 14.53
CA ALA A 62 2.31 -18.03 15.87
C ALA A 62 1.66 -18.95 16.93
N PHE A 63 0.41 -19.41 16.72
CA PHE A 63 -0.31 -20.36 17.58
C PHE A 63 -0.21 -21.84 17.14
N ASP A 64 0.73 -22.18 16.25
CA ASP A 64 0.95 -23.57 15.77
C ASP A 64 -0.19 -24.15 14.94
N LEU A 65 -0.98 -23.28 14.30
CA LEU A 65 -1.97 -23.71 13.31
C LEU A 65 -1.31 -24.05 11.98
N ARG A 66 -1.04 -25.33 11.78
CA ARG A 66 -0.39 -25.90 10.60
C ARG A 66 -1.07 -25.62 9.25
N TRP A 67 -2.36 -25.26 9.26
CA TRP A 67 -3.17 -24.97 8.07
C TRP A 67 -3.16 -23.48 7.70
N ALA A 68 -2.75 -22.60 8.62
CA ALA A 68 -2.76 -21.15 8.42
C ALA A 68 -1.87 -20.68 7.24
N PRO A 69 -0.66 -21.24 6.98
CA PRO A 69 0.14 -20.85 5.81
C PRO A 69 -0.58 -21.05 4.47
N LEU A 70 -1.53 -21.99 4.41
CA LEU A 70 -2.26 -22.34 3.20
C LEU A 70 -3.21 -21.22 2.76
N ILE A 71 -3.65 -20.37 3.70
CA ILE A 71 -4.50 -19.20 3.46
C ILE A 71 -3.67 -18.01 2.92
N TRP A 72 -2.35 -17.99 3.14
CA TRP A 72 -1.48 -16.91 2.72
C TRP A 72 -1.40 -16.78 1.19
N ALA A 73 -1.32 -17.91 0.49
CA ALA A 73 -1.28 -17.97 -0.97
C ALA A 73 -2.55 -17.37 -1.64
N PRO A 74 -3.78 -17.81 -1.33
CA PRO A 74 -4.99 -17.23 -1.92
C PRO A 74 -5.16 -15.75 -1.53
N ALA A 75 -4.82 -15.36 -0.30
CA ALA A 75 -4.86 -13.95 0.11
C ALA A 75 -3.93 -13.08 -0.75
N THR A 76 -2.72 -13.56 -1.08
CA THR A 76 -1.78 -12.87 -1.97
C THR A 76 -2.30 -12.78 -3.40
N VAL A 77 -2.90 -13.86 -3.90
CA VAL A 77 -3.50 -13.93 -5.25
C VAL A 77 -4.67 -12.96 -5.39
N ILE A 78 -5.43 -12.67 -4.32
CA ILE A 78 -6.50 -11.67 -4.31
C ILE A 78 -5.93 -10.26 -4.15
N PHE A 79 -4.94 -10.09 -3.27
CA PHE A 79 -4.32 -8.80 -2.97
C PHE A 79 -3.68 -8.16 -4.21
N MET A 80 -2.87 -8.91 -4.95
CA MET A 80 -2.13 -8.40 -6.10
C MET A 80 -3.02 -7.74 -7.17
N PRO A 81 -4.07 -8.40 -7.71
CA PRO A 81 -4.96 -7.79 -8.69
C PRO A 81 -5.83 -6.69 -8.07
N ALA A 82 -6.33 -6.84 -6.84
CA ALA A 82 -7.14 -5.81 -6.18
C ALA A 82 -6.35 -4.52 -5.98
N TRP A 83 -5.09 -4.63 -5.53
CA TRP A 83 -4.18 -3.50 -5.39
C TRP A 83 -3.83 -2.87 -6.74
N ALA A 84 -3.56 -3.68 -7.77
CA ALA A 84 -3.29 -3.18 -9.11
C ALA A 84 -4.49 -2.41 -9.69
N MET A 85 -5.71 -2.94 -9.55
CA MET A 85 -6.95 -2.29 -9.96
C MET A 85 -7.19 -0.99 -9.20
N LEU A 86 -7.00 -0.99 -7.87
CA LEU A 86 -7.13 0.22 -7.04
C LEU A 86 -6.16 1.32 -7.51
N ARG A 87 -4.91 0.97 -7.81
CA ARG A 87 -3.92 1.92 -8.31
C ARG A 87 -4.28 2.49 -9.68
N ILE A 88 -4.88 1.69 -10.56
CA ILE A 88 -5.34 2.15 -11.89
C ILE A 88 -6.57 3.05 -11.75
N ALA A 89 -7.55 2.63 -10.94
CA ALA A 89 -8.79 3.38 -10.71
C ALA A 89 -8.58 4.70 -9.95
N ALA A 90 -7.56 4.76 -9.08
CA ALA A 90 -7.15 5.96 -8.35
C ALA A 90 -6.05 6.78 -9.07
N GLU A 91 -5.76 6.46 -10.35
CA GLU A 91 -4.81 7.19 -11.22
C GLU A 91 -3.40 7.38 -10.63
N ARG A 92 -3.01 6.55 -9.66
CA ARG A 92 -1.72 6.62 -8.95
C ARG A 92 -1.34 8.02 -8.47
N LEU A 93 -2.29 8.78 -7.92
CA LEU A 93 -2.00 10.10 -7.34
C LEU A 93 -1.03 10.03 -6.15
N ASP A 94 -0.90 8.87 -5.51
CA ASP A 94 0.15 8.59 -4.51
C ASP A 94 1.57 8.93 -5.02
N ASN A 95 1.78 8.83 -6.34
CA ASN A 95 3.03 9.09 -7.04
C ASN A 95 3.01 10.31 -7.97
N ALA A 96 1.93 11.10 -7.97
CA ALA A 96 1.82 12.26 -8.83
C ALA A 96 2.89 13.31 -8.46
N PRO A 97 3.57 13.90 -9.47
CA PRO A 97 4.64 14.86 -9.25
C PRO A 97 4.09 16.14 -8.58
N THR A 98 4.80 16.66 -7.58
CA THR A 98 4.41 17.85 -6.80
C THR A 98 4.16 19.09 -7.67
N GLN A 99 4.77 19.18 -8.85
CA GLN A 99 4.59 20.28 -9.79
C GLN A 99 3.19 20.31 -10.44
N ALA A 100 2.41 19.23 -10.34
CA ALA A 100 1.06 19.13 -10.90
C ALA A 100 -0.04 19.21 -9.83
N LEU A 101 0.34 19.42 -8.56
CA LEU A 101 -0.57 19.43 -7.41
C LEU A 101 -0.54 20.81 -6.74
N ASP A 102 -1.71 21.32 -6.38
CA ASP A 102 -1.82 22.50 -5.52
C ASP A 102 -1.27 22.21 -4.12
N GLU A 103 -0.87 23.26 -3.38
CA GLU A 103 -0.27 23.15 -2.03
C GLU A 103 -1.12 22.30 -1.07
N MET A 104 -2.45 22.50 -1.07
CA MET A 104 -3.39 21.70 -0.26
C MET A 104 -3.34 20.21 -0.58
N GLN A 105 -3.15 19.83 -1.85
CA GLN A 105 -3.09 18.43 -2.25
C GLN A 105 -1.74 17.80 -1.85
N ILE A 106 -0.67 18.59 -1.80
CA ILE A 106 0.64 18.17 -1.28
C ILE A 106 0.52 17.85 0.22
N GLU A 107 -0.10 18.74 1.00
CA GLU A 107 -0.33 18.53 2.44
C GLU A 107 -1.17 17.28 2.71
N GLN A 108 -2.26 17.08 1.96
CA GLN A 108 -3.10 15.88 2.09
C GLN A 108 -2.33 14.58 1.82
N ARG A 109 -1.44 14.57 0.82
CA ARG A 109 -0.61 13.41 0.50
C ARG A 109 0.41 13.15 1.61
N ASP A 110 1.06 14.18 2.10
CA ASP A 110 2.11 14.04 3.11
C ASP A 110 1.50 13.65 4.47
N ALA A 111 0.30 14.14 4.80
CA ALA A 111 -0.51 13.63 5.91
C ALA A 111 -0.90 12.15 5.72
N ALA A 112 -1.33 11.74 4.53
CA ALA A 112 -1.63 10.33 4.26
C ALA A 112 -0.39 9.43 4.38
N ARG A 113 0.79 9.92 4.00
CA ARG A 113 2.08 9.22 4.16
C ARG A 113 2.50 9.11 5.60
N SER A 114 2.36 10.18 6.39
CA SER A 114 2.69 10.13 7.83
C SER A 114 1.79 9.14 8.58
N ILE A 115 0.49 9.07 8.23
CA ILE A 115 -0.42 8.03 8.74
C ILE A 115 0.05 6.63 8.32
N GLY A 116 0.44 6.45 7.05
CA GLY A 116 0.98 5.17 6.56
C GLY A 116 2.24 4.72 7.31
N LEU A 117 3.15 5.66 7.62
CA LEU A 117 4.34 5.40 8.42
C LEU A 117 3.97 5.04 9.87
N ALA A 118 3.06 5.78 10.50
CA ALA A 118 2.59 5.49 11.85
C ALA A 118 1.98 4.08 11.93
N ILE A 119 1.14 3.71 10.95
CA ILE A 119 0.56 2.36 10.87
C ILE A 119 1.65 1.31 10.69
N THR A 120 2.57 1.49 9.74
CA THR A 120 3.69 0.55 9.55
C THR A 120 4.45 0.35 10.86
N GLN A 121 4.77 1.45 11.54
CA GLN A 121 5.55 1.43 12.76
C GLN A 121 4.78 0.71 13.89
N SER A 122 3.53 1.07 14.14
CA SER A 122 2.70 0.43 15.16
C SER A 122 2.49 -1.06 14.91
N PHE A 123 2.26 -1.47 13.65
CA PHE A 123 2.04 -2.88 13.33
C PHE A 123 3.33 -3.70 13.29
N THR A 124 4.46 -3.12 12.89
CA THR A 124 5.77 -3.83 12.82
C THR A 124 6.32 -4.14 14.21
N VAL A 125 5.93 -3.37 15.23
CA VAL A 125 6.28 -3.66 16.63
C VAL A 125 5.81 -5.06 17.03
N ILE A 126 4.62 -5.50 16.60
CA ILE A 126 4.03 -6.80 16.95
C ILE A 126 4.92 -8.00 16.52
N PRO A 127 5.28 -8.19 15.24
CA PRO A 127 6.14 -9.29 14.81
C PRO A 127 7.54 -9.21 15.41
N VAL A 128 8.08 -8.02 15.63
CA VAL A 128 9.40 -7.84 16.25
C VAL A 128 9.38 -8.35 17.70
N PHE A 129 8.39 -7.94 18.49
CA PHE A 129 8.23 -8.45 19.85
C PHE A 129 7.99 -9.96 19.86
N TYR A 130 7.16 -10.48 18.95
CA TYR A 130 6.95 -11.91 18.82
C TYR A 130 8.28 -12.66 18.62
N LEU A 131 9.08 -12.26 17.63
CA LEU A 131 10.38 -12.89 17.32
C LEU A 131 11.36 -12.82 18.50
N ILE A 132 11.43 -11.69 19.20
CA ILE A 132 12.31 -11.50 20.37
C ILE A 132 11.86 -12.40 21.52
N LEU A 133 10.58 -12.38 21.88
CA LEU A 133 10.04 -13.15 23.00
C LEU A 133 10.09 -14.65 22.72
N SER A 134 9.77 -15.08 21.50
CA SER A 134 9.88 -16.48 21.11
C SER A 134 11.32 -16.99 21.20
N GLY A 135 12.29 -16.19 20.74
CA GLY A 135 13.71 -16.57 20.80
C GLY A 135 14.27 -16.57 22.22
N ALA A 136 13.77 -15.69 23.10
CA ALA A 136 14.25 -15.58 24.48
C ALA A 136 13.63 -16.61 25.43
N PHE A 137 12.31 -16.87 25.32
CA PHE A 137 11.58 -17.69 26.28
C PHE A 137 11.32 -19.12 25.80
N PHE A 138 11.40 -19.38 24.48
CA PHE A 138 11.11 -20.68 23.91
C PHE A 138 12.23 -21.14 22.95
N PRO A 139 13.44 -21.38 23.46
CA PRO A 139 14.59 -21.78 22.63
C PRO A 139 14.38 -23.12 21.90
N ASP A 140 13.53 -23.99 22.45
CA ASP A 140 13.16 -25.28 21.83
C ASP A 140 12.04 -25.15 20.79
N SER A 141 11.47 -23.96 20.60
CA SER A 141 10.45 -23.73 19.57
C SER A 141 11.03 -23.94 18.18
N ASN A 142 10.20 -24.43 17.25
CA ASN A 142 10.64 -24.64 15.88
C ASN A 142 10.99 -23.30 15.22
N ALA A 143 12.30 -23.04 15.09
CA ALA A 143 12.83 -21.79 14.53
C ALA A 143 12.25 -21.45 13.16
N PHE A 144 11.94 -22.45 12.32
CA PHE A 144 11.32 -22.25 11.02
C PHE A 144 9.93 -21.62 11.13
N HIS A 145 9.12 -22.14 12.04
CA HIS A 145 7.74 -21.72 12.23
C HIS A 145 7.68 -20.32 12.86
N THR A 146 8.53 -20.08 13.84
CA THR A 146 8.71 -18.78 14.48
C THR A 146 9.16 -17.71 13.47
N ALA A 147 10.15 -18.02 12.63
CA ALA A 147 10.60 -17.11 11.58
C ALA A 147 9.52 -16.84 10.52
N TYR A 148 8.78 -17.87 10.10
CA TYR A 148 7.71 -17.73 9.13
C TYR A 148 6.57 -16.83 9.65
N ALA A 149 6.09 -17.07 10.87
CA ALA A 149 5.04 -16.27 11.50
C ALA A 149 5.45 -14.79 11.64
N GLY A 150 6.65 -14.54 12.19
CA GLY A 150 7.20 -13.19 12.33
C GLY A 150 7.39 -12.47 10.99
N GLY A 151 7.95 -13.17 10.00
CA GLY A 151 8.17 -12.63 8.65
C GLY A 151 6.87 -12.31 7.92
N ALA A 152 5.86 -13.19 7.99
CA ALA A 152 4.55 -12.98 7.37
C ALA A 152 3.82 -11.77 7.97
N MET A 153 3.82 -11.65 9.30
CA MET A 153 3.26 -10.51 10.02
C MET A 153 3.99 -9.20 9.67
N ALA A 154 5.32 -9.21 9.63
CA ALA A 154 6.12 -8.03 9.28
C ALA A 154 5.88 -7.58 7.83
N LEU A 155 5.81 -8.52 6.89
CA LEU A 155 5.49 -8.21 5.50
C LEU A 155 4.08 -7.61 5.36
N ALA A 156 3.09 -8.17 6.06
CA ALA A 156 1.73 -7.63 6.07
C ALA A 156 1.68 -6.21 6.67
N ALA A 157 2.45 -5.93 7.73
CA ALA A 157 2.56 -4.59 8.32
C ALA A 157 3.16 -3.57 7.35
N LEU A 158 4.21 -3.96 6.60
CA LEU A 158 4.81 -3.12 5.56
C LEU A 158 3.83 -2.85 4.41
N LEU A 159 3.10 -3.88 3.97
CA LEU A 159 2.07 -3.73 2.95
C LEU A 159 0.94 -2.81 3.42
N ALA A 160 0.51 -2.93 4.68
CA ALA A 160 -0.50 -2.08 5.28
C ALA A 160 -0.14 -0.62 5.13
N GLY A 161 0.98 -0.18 5.71
CA GLY A 161 1.33 1.23 5.68
C GLY A 161 1.79 1.75 4.31
N GLY A 162 2.37 0.89 3.45
CA GLY A 162 2.67 1.23 2.06
C GLY A 162 1.42 1.45 1.21
N CYS A 163 0.34 0.70 1.47
CA CYS A 163 -0.93 0.82 0.74
C CYS A 163 -1.85 1.89 1.32
N THR A 164 -1.74 2.20 2.62
CA THR A 164 -2.53 3.22 3.33
C THR A 164 -2.69 4.55 2.58
N PRO A 165 -1.63 5.24 2.11
CA PRO A 165 -1.81 6.53 1.45
C PRO A 165 -2.63 6.41 0.17
N GLY A 166 -2.42 5.33 -0.60
CA GLY A 166 -3.23 5.05 -1.80
C GLY A 166 -4.68 4.73 -1.47
N MET A 167 -4.94 4.01 -0.38
CA MET A 167 -6.29 3.69 0.10
C MET A 167 -7.04 4.93 0.57
N ILE A 168 -6.39 5.80 1.36
CA ILE A 168 -6.97 7.06 1.85
C ILE A 168 -7.36 7.95 0.67
N LEU A 169 -6.45 8.17 -0.26
CA LEU A 169 -6.70 9.01 -1.44
C LEU A 169 -7.80 8.44 -2.34
N ALA A 170 -7.84 7.12 -2.54
CA ALA A 170 -8.88 6.47 -3.33
C ALA A 170 -10.27 6.56 -2.68
N TRP A 171 -10.34 6.59 -1.35
CA TRP A 171 -11.58 6.65 -0.58
C TRP A 171 -12.23 8.04 -0.57
N THR A 172 -11.40 9.10 -0.50
CA THR A 172 -11.86 10.49 -0.36
C THR A 172 -12.20 11.15 -1.69
N ARG A 173 -11.62 10.70 -2.81
CA ARG A 173 -11.79 11.34 -4.13
C ARG A 173 -13.25 11.34 -4.59
N PRO A 174 -13.77 12.48 -5.11
CA PRO A 174 -15.04 12.55 -5.82
C PRO A 174 -15.03 11.76 -7.13
N ASP A 175 -16.20 11.53 -7.71
CA ASP A 175 -16.27 10.93 -9.05
C ASP A 175 -15.89 11.95 -10.13
N PRO A 176 -15.23 11.51 -11.22
CA PRO A 176 -15.00 12.39 -12.35
C PRO A 176 -16.36 12.83 -12.91
N ASP A 177 -16.54 14.14 -13.10
CA ASP A 177 -17.76 14.69 -13.68
C ASP A 177 -18.03 14.01 -15.04
N PRO A 178 -19.28 13.63 -15.34
CA PRO A 178 -19.60 13.09 -16.65
C PRO A 178 -19.29 14.15 -17.70
N GLU A 179 -18.34 13.85 -18.60
CA GLU A 179 -18.07 14.70 -19.77
C GLU A 179 -19.38 14.82 -20.58
N PRO A 180 -19.84 16.05 -20.89
CA PRO A 180 -21.10 16.30 -21.60
C PRO A 180 -21.07 15.89 -23.08
#